data_AF-A0A838PR10-F1
#
_entry.id   AF-A0A838PR10-F1
#
_cell.length_a   1.000
_cell.length_b   1.000
_cell.length_c   1.000
_cell.angle_alpha   90.00
_cell.angle_beta   90.00
_cell.angle_gamma   90.00
#
_symmetry.space_group_name_H-M   'P 1'
#
loop_
_entity.id
_entity.type
_entity.pdbx_description
1 polymer ?
#
loop_
_entity_poly.entity_id
_entity_poly.type
_entity_poly.pdbx_seq_one_letter_code
_entity_poly.pdbx_strand_id
1 'polypeptide(L)'
;MKDVAFITGDIHTFFAGQVHPGGRQSTGPSVATEFVGGSVTSLGIGPTLGLSDQQAAPIVNNATALNPHLRYANFADRGYGVLEAKPDELRVEFKSPQTTQQPTSPIRTLARFRVPRGTPRVDRA
;
A
#
# COMPACT_ATOMS: atom_id res chain seq x y z
N MET A 1 11.81 9.34 -18.00
CA MET A 1 12.36 8.99 -16.67
C MET A 1 12.16 7.49 -16.46
N LYS A 2 13.09 6.79 -15.80
CA LYS A 2 13.00 5.35 -15.49
C LYS A 2 13.09 5.16 -13.98
N ASP A 3 12.66 4.01 -13.47
CA ASP A 3 12.78 3.62 -12.06
C ASP A 3 12.14 4.63 -11.09
N VAL A 4 10.89 4.99 -11.39
CA VAL A 4 10.14 5.99 -10.63
C VAL A 4 9.20 5.30 -9.64
N ALA A 5 9.30 5.69 -8.36
CA ALA A 5 8.38 5.29 -7.31
C ALA A 5 7.83 6.52 -6.59
N PHE A 6 6.51 6.59 -6.46
CA PHE A 6 5.82 7.59 -5.63
C PHE A 6 5.63 7.04 -4.22
N ILE A 7 5.89 7.90 -3.23
CA ILE A 7 5.64 7.62 -1.82
C ILE A 7 4.61 8.63 -1.35
N THR A 8 3.44 8.14 -0.94
CA THR A 8 2.28 8.97 -0.64
C THR A 8 1.64 8.58 0.70
N GLY A 9 0.67 9.37 1.15
CA GLY A 9 -0.03 9.21 2.43
C GLY A 9 -1.43 9.83 2.36
N ASP A 10 -1.80 10.62 3.37
CA ASP A 10 -3.10 11.35 3.50
C ASP A 10 -4.33 10.45 3.72
N ILE A 11 -4.55 9.44 2.88
CA ILE A 11 -5.79 8.65 2.87
C ILE A 11 -5.89 7.57 3.96
N HIS A 12 -4.98 7.59 4.94
CA HIS A 12 -4.95 6.72 6.12
C HIS A 12 -5.12 5.21 5.85
N THR A 13 -4.64 4.76 4.70
CA THR A 13 -4.78 3.38 4.22
C THR A 13 -3.54 2.98 3.43
N PHE A 14 -3.22 1.69 3.42
CA PHE A 14 -2.08 1.19 2.65
C PHE A 14 -2.50 0.78 1.25
N PHE A 15 -1.72 1.21 0.26
CA PHE A 15 -1.82 0.72 -1.11
C PHE A 15 -0.44 0.45 -1.70
N ALA A 16 -0.35 -0.58 -2.53
CA ALA A 16 0.77 -0.76 -3.44
C ALA A 16 0.22 -0.98 -4.84
N GLY A 17 0.77 -0.29 -5.83
CA GLY A 17 0.22 -0.34 -7.18
C GLY A 17 1.18 0.14 -8.26
N GLN A 18 0.72 -0.03 -9.50
CA GLN A 18 1.41 0.41 -10.70
C GLN A 18 0.72 1.67 -11.23
N VAL A 19 1.51 2.66 -11.66
CA VAL A 19 1.01 3.89 -12.26
C VAL A 19 0.97 3.73 -13.77
N HIS A 20 -0.20 3.92 -14.36
CA HIS A 20 -0.41 3.87 -15.80
C HIS A 20 -0.75 5.27 -16.35
N PRO A 21 -0.34 5.60 -17.58
CA PRO A 21 -0.72 6.87 -18.23
C PRO A 21 -2.24 7.06 -18.28
N GLY A 22 -3.00 5.98 -18.47
CA GLY A 22 -4.46 5.99 -18.45
C GLY A 22 -5.12 5.92 -17.07
N GLY A 23 -4.38 6.09 -15.97
CA GLY A 23 -4.95 6.04 -14.61
C GLY A 23 -5.75 4.76 -14.35
N ARG A 24 -7.02 4.90 -13.91
CA ARG A 24 -7.90 3.77 -13.57
C ARG A 24 -8.11 2.80 -14.73
N GLN A 25 -8.22 3.31 -15.95
CA GLN A 25 -8.40 2.47 -17.15
C GLN A 25 -7.16 1.61 -17.46
N SER A 26 -6.03 1.88 -16.79
CA SER A 26 -4.79 1.11 -16.91
C SER A 26 -4.30 0.97 -18.36
N THR A 27 -4.58 1.98 -19.19
CA THR A 27 -4.19 1.95 -20.61
C THR A 27 -2.70 2.22 -20.76
N GLY A 28 -2.07 1.48 -21.67
CA GLY A 28 -0.62 1.50 -21.90
C GLY A 28 0.19 0.78 -20.81
N PRO A 29 1.50 0.57 -21.05
CA PRO A 29 2.39 0.00 -20.05
C PRO A 29 2.47 0.91 -18.81
N SER A 30 2.65 0.31 -17.62
CA SER A 30 2.92 1.10 -16.43
C SER A 30 4.24 1.87 -16.60
N VAL A 31 4.33 3.03 -15.95
CA VAL A 31 5.47 3.96 -16.07
C VAL A 31 6.15 4.25 -14.73
N ALA A 32 5.48 3.94 -13.62
CA ALA A 32 6.00 4.09 -12.26
C ALA A 32 5.28 3.11 -11.32
N THR A 33 5.71 3.09 -10.06
CA THR A 33 5.01 2.41 -8.96
C THR A 33 4.57 3.43 -7.92
N GLU A 34 3.55 3.10 -7.13
CA GLU A 34 3.12 3.92 -6.00
C GLU A 34 2.97 3.06 -4.76
N PHE A 35 3.46 3.59 -3.64
CA PHE A 35 3.31 3.03 -2.30
C PHE A 35 2.70 4.08 -1.39
N VAL A 36 1.42 3.89 -1.07
CA VAL A 36 0.71 4.74 -0.11
C VAL A 36 0.93 4.16 1.27
N GLY A 37 1.58 4.93 2.14
CA GLY A 37 1.73 4.59 3.55
C GLY A 37 0.40 4.76 4.29
N GLY A 38 0.16 3.90 5.29
CA GLY A 38 -0.95 4.09 6.21
C GLY A 38 -0.79 5.36 7.06
N SER A 39 -1.56 5.45 8.13
CA SER A 39 -1.49 6.53 9.11
C SER A 39 -0.71 6.11 10.35
N VAL A 40 0.01 7.05 10.97
CA VAL A 40 0.63 6.77 12.28
C VAL A 40 -0.45 6.55 13.35
N THR A 41 -1.45 7.43 13.43
CA THR A 41 -2.49 7.39 14.47
C THR A 41 -3.93 7.56 13.97
N SER A 42 -4.15 8.22 12.83
CA SER A 42 -5.50 8.41 12.27
C SER A 42 -6.21 7.09 11.96
N LEU A 43 -7.53 7.05 12.09
CA LEU A 43 -8.34 5.88 11.73
C LEU A 43 -8.33 5.67 10.20
N GLY A 44 -8.22 4.42 9.77
CA GLY A 44 -8.52 4.01 8.38
C GLY A 44 -10.03 3.94 8.12
N ILE A 45 -10.44 3.54 6.92
CA ILE A 45 -11.85 3.56 6.48
C ILE A 45 -12.75 2.69 7.37
N GLY A 46 -12.37 1.43 7.61
CA GLY A 46 -13.20 0.50 8.40
C GLY A 46 -13.47 1.01 9.82
N PRO A 47 -12.41 1.31 10.60
CA PRO A 47 -12.55 1.88 11.94
C PRO A 47 -13.28 3.23 11.98
N THR A 48 -13.10 4.09 10.96
CA THR A 48 -13.85 5.37 10.86
C THR A 48 -15.35 5.16 10.73
N LEU A 49 -15.75 4.09 10.04
CA LEU A 49 -17.15 3.69 9.86
C LEU A 49 -17.67 2.79 11.00
N GLY A 50 -16.86 2.50 12.03
CA GLY A 50 -17.21 1.60 13.13
C GLY A 50 -17.37 0.13 12.70
N LEU A 51 -16.80 -0.24 11.55
CA LEU A 51 -16.89 -1.59 11.00
C LEU A 51 -15.79 -2.50 11.58
N SER A 52 -16.15 -3.74 11.87
CA SER A 52 -15.14 -4.80 12.09
C SER A 52 -14.40 -5.12 10.79
N ASP A 53 -13.25 -5.79 10.90
CA ASP A 53 -12.47 -6.21 9.73
C ASP A 53 -13.31 -7.06 8.75
N GLN A 54 -14.16 -7.93 9.27
CA GLN A 54 -15.06 -8.77 8.47
C GLN A 54 -16.10 -7.93 7.72
N GLN A 55 -16.62 -6.87 8.35
CA GLN A 55 -17.58 -5.95 7.74
C GLN A 55 -16.91 -5.01 6.71
N ALA A 56 -15.63 -4.68 6.90
CA ALA A 56 -14.86 -3.84 5.99
C ALA A 56 -14.30 -4.62 4.78
N ALA A 57 -14.15 -5.94 4.87
CA ALA A 57 -13.58 -6.78 3.81
C ALA A 57 -14.22 -6.59 2.42
N PRO A 58 -15.56 -6.49 2.26
CA PRO A 58 -16.18 -6.24 0.96
C PRO A 58 -15.74 -4.91 0.33
N ILE A 59 -15.48 -3.87 1.14
CA ILE A 59 -15.03 -2.55 0.66
C ILE A 59 -13.63 -2.67 0.06
N VAL A 60 -12.72 -3.38 0.74
CA VAL A 60 -11.36 -3.65 0.25
C VAL A 60 -11.39 -4.47 -1.05
N ASN A 61 -12.22 -5.51 -1.08
CA ASN A 61 -12.38 -6.36 -2.27
C ASN A 61 -12.93 -5.58 -3.47
N ASN A 62 -13.93 -4.73 -3.25
CA ASN A 62 -14.45 -3.86 -4.32
C ASN A 62 -13.41 -2.84 -4.79
N ALA A 63 -12.65 -2.25 -3.88
CA ALA A 63 -11.60 -1.30 -4.24
C ALA A 63 -10.53 -1.95 -5.14
N THR A 64 -10.09 -3.18 -4.84
CA THR A 64 -9.12 -3.88 -5.67
C THR A 64 -9.72 -4.37 -7.00
N ALA A 65 -10.98 -4.83 -7.01
CA ALA A 65 -11.68 -5.22 -8.23
C ALA A 65 -11.89 -4.05 -9.21
N LEU A 66 -12.20 -2.85 -8.71
CA LEU A 66 -12.42 -1.65 -9.52
C LEU A 66 -11.13 -0.94 -9.95
N ASN A 67 -9.99 -1.30 -9.36
CA ASN A 67 -8.70 -0.67 -9.60
C ASN A 67 -7.65 -1.76 -9.89
N PRO A 68 -7.63 -2.32 -11.11
CA PRO A 68 -6.80 -3.48 -11.46
C PRO A 68 -5.29 -3.22 -11.43
N HIS A 69 -4.88 -1.96 -11.35
CA HIS A 69 -3.50 -1.53 -11.19
C HIS A 69 -2.99 -1.68 -9.74
N LEU A 70 -3.89 -1.84 -8.76
CA LEU A 70 -3.52 -2.12 -7.38
C LEU A 70 -3.06 -3.57 -7.23
N ARG A 71 -1.97 -3.76 -6.49
CA ARG A 71 -1.44 -5.07 -6.07
C ARG A 71 -1.72 -5.36 -4.59
N TYR A 72 -2.04 -4.32 -3.83
CA TYR A 72 -2.36 -4.43 -2.41
C TYR A 72 -3.23 -3.27 -1.96
N ALA A 73 -4.14 -3.57 -1.04
CA ALA A 73 -4.96 -2.59 -0.33
C ALA A 73 -5.19 -3.08 1.11
N ASN A 74 -5.06 -2.19 2.09
CA ASN A 74 -5.44 -2.46 3.48
C ASN A 74 -6.00 -1.18 4.11
N PHE A 75 -7.26 -1.26 4.56
CA PHE A 75 -8.02 -0.12 5.07
C PHE A 75 -8.23 -0.13 6.59
N ALA A 76 -7.76 -1.19 7.26
CA ALA A 76 -7.99 -1.43 8.68
C ALA A 76 -6.78 -1.01 9.52
N ASP A 77 -5.58 -1.36 9.05
CA ASP A 77 -4.35 -1.19 9.80
C ASP A 77 -3.78 0.22 9.71
N ARG A 78 -3.10 0.60 10.79
CA ARG A 78 -2.24 1.78 10.87
C ARG A 78 -0.79 1.39 10.68
N GLY A 79 0.07 2.38 10.56
CA GLY A 79 1.51 2.20 10.63
C GLY A 79 2.23 2.91 9.50
N TYR A 80 3.27 2.27 8.96
CA TYR A 80 4.25 2.93 8.12
C TYR A 80 4.85 1.97 7.07
N GLY A 81 5.42 2.56 6.03
CA GLY A 81 6.23 1.85 5.05
C GLY A 81 7.73 1.97 5.39
N VAL A 82 8.46 0.88 5.22
CA VAL A 82 9.93 0.85 5.23
C VAL A 82 10.38 0.53 3.80
N LEU A 83 11.17 1.44 3.22
CA LEU A 83 11.65 1.31 1.85
C LEU A 83 13.18 1.23 1.86
N GLU A 84 13.72 0.25 1.14
CA GLU A 84 15.16 0.07 0.97
C GLU A 84 15.47 0.09 -0.53
N ALA A 85 16.06 1.18 -1.01
CA ALA A 85 16.47 1.34 -2.40
C ALA A 85 17.87 0.74 -2.61
N LYS A 86 17.96 -0.28 -3.46
CA LYS A 86 19.19 -0.99 -3.83
C LYS A 86 19.55 -0.72 -5.29
N PRO A 87 20.79 -1.02 -5.70
CA PRO A 87 21.20 -0.85 -7.09
C PRO A 87 20.33 -1.62 -8.10
N ASP A 88 19.73 -2.74 -7.72
CA ASP A 88 19.00 -3.68 -8.59
C ASP A 88 17.50 -3.80 -8.26
N GLU A 89 17.03 -3.21 -7.17
CA GLU A 89 15.64 -3.27 -6.74
C GLU A 89 15.27 -2.19 -5.72
N LEU A 90 13.96 -1.93 -5.60
CA LEU A 90 13.38 -1.30 -4.42
C LEU A 90 12.64 -2.37 -3.62
N ARG A 91 12.98 -2.51 -2.33
CA ARG A 91 12.22 -3.34 -1.39
C ARG A 91 11.30 -2.46 -0.56
N VAL A 92 10.07 -2.92 -0.35
CA VAL A 92 9.07 -2.20 0.45
C VAL A 92 8.43 -3.16 1.44
N GLU A 93 8.36 -2.76 2.71
CA GLU A 93 7.60 -3.45 3.74
C GLU A 93 6.57 -2.50 4.34
N PHE A 94 5.30 -2.91 4.36
CA PHE A 94 4.29 -2.23 5.18
C PHE A 94 4.24 -2.86 6.56
N LYS A 95 4.27 -2.03 7.59
CA LYS A 95 4.34 -2.45 9.00
C LYS A 95 3.25 -1.77 9.81
N SER A 96 2.72 -2.49 10.79
CA SER A 96 1.69 -2.01 11.71
C SER A 96 2.05 -2.39 13.15
N PRO A 97 1.85 -1.51 14.13
CA PRO A 97 1.70 -1.96 15.51
C PRO A 97 0.43 -2.81 15.67
N GLN A 98 0.36 -3.63 16.70
CA GLN A 98 -0.91 -4.29 17.07
C GLN A 98 -1.96 -3.30 17.56
N THR A 99 -1.52 -2.22 18.24
CA THR A 99 -2.38 -1.12 18.69
C THR A 99 -1.58 0.17 18.80
N THR A 100 -2.21 1.31 18.53
CA THR A 100 -1.61 2.63 18.77
C THR A 100 -1.91 3.18 20.16
N GLN A 101 -2.62 2.43 21.00
CA GLN A 101 -3.00 2.84 22.36
C GLN A 101 -1.92 2.51 23.41
N GLN A 102 -0.90 1.76 23.03
CA GLN A 102 0.19 1.36 23.93
C GLN A 102 1.54 1.83 23.36
N PRO A 103 2.40 2.47 24.19
CA PRO A 103 3.70 2.97 23.72
C PRO A 103 4.63 1.89 23.14
N THR A 104 4.53 0.65 23.64
CA THR A 104 5.40 -0.48 23.28
C THR A 104 4.67 -1.60 22.55
N SER A 105 3.72 -1.24 21.68
CA SER A 105 2.99 -2.25 20.90
C SER A 105 3.89 -3.01 19.92
N PRO A 106 3.84 -4.36 19.88
CA PRO A 106 4.61 -5.14 18.93
C PRO A 106 4.31 -4.75 17.48
N ILE A 107 5.36 -4.64 16.66
CA ILE A 107 5.25 -4.34 15.23
C ILE A 107 5.20 -5.64 14.43
N ARG A 108 4.24 -5.75 13.52
CA ARG A 108 4.14 -6.83 12.53
C ARG A 108 4.29 -6.30 11.11
N THR A 109 4.77 -7.16 10.21
CA THR A 109 4.81 -6.83 8.78
C THR A 109 3.50 -7.26 8.13
N LEU A 110 2.85 -6.32 7.45
CA LEU A 110 1.57 -6.49 6.75
C LEU A 110 1.74 -7.12 5.37
N ALA A 111 2.74 -6.63 4.63
CA ALA A 111 3.05 -7.08 3.28
C ALA A 111 4.49 -6.70 2.92
N ARG A 112 5.08 -7.46 2.00
CA ARG A 112 6.38 -7.19 1.39
C ARG A 112 6.25 -7.10 -0.12
N PHE A 113 7.01 -6.19 -0.70
CA PHE A 113 7.06 -5.98 -2.13
C PHE A 113 8.48 -5.78 -2.62
N ARG A 114 8.68 -6.15 -3.88
CA ARG A 114 9.88 -5.92 -4.66
C ARG A 114 9.53 -5.19 -5.95
N VAL A 115 10.33 -4.19 -6.31
CA VAL A 115 10.31 -3.56 -7.63
C VAL A 115 11.68 -3.77 -8.26
N PRO A 116 11.83 -4.71 -9.22
CA PRO A 116 13.09 -4.91 -9.93
C PRO A 116 13.46 -3.66 -10.72
N ARG A 117 14.76 -3.32 -10.74
CA ARG A 117 15.28 -2.23 -11.57
C ARG A 117 14.89 -2.39 -13.04
N GLY A 118 14.59 -1.27 -13.68
CA GLY A 118 14.18 -1.19 -15.07
C GLY A 118 12.71 -1.56 -15.29
N THR A 119 11.97 -1.93 -14.24
CA THR A 119 10.59 -2.38 -14.36
C THR A 119 9.66 -1.62 -13.41
N PRO A 120 8.57 -1.01 -13.91
CA PRO A 120 7.52 -0.43 -13.06
C PRO A 120 6.50 -1.51 -12.66
N ARG A 121 6.99 -2.58 -12.03
CA ARG A 121 6.21 -3.76 -11.60
C ARG A 121 6.37 -3.95 -10.10
N VAL A 122 5.25 -4.13 -9.41
CA VAL A 122 5.22 -4.44 -7.98
C VAL A 122 4.99 -5.94 -7.81
N ASP A 123 6.03 -6.66 -7.41
CA ASP A 123 5.98 -8.08 -7.11
C ASP A 123 5.77 -8.29 -5.62
N ARG A 124 4.84 -9.18 -5.24
CA ARG A 124 4.65 -9.55 -3.83
C ARG A 124 5.71 -10.56 -3.42
N ALA A 125 6.36 -10.31 -2.27
CA ALA A 125 7.44 -11.13 -1.73
C ALA A 125 7.03 -11.88 -0.46
#